data_AF-A0A8T4NLN2-F1
#
_entry.id   AF-A0A8T4NLN2-F1
#
_cell.length_a   1.000
_cell.length_b   1.000
_cell.length_c   1.000
_cell.angle_alpha   90.00
_cell.angle_beta   90.00
_cell.angle_gamma   90.00
#
_symmetry.space_group_name_H-M   'P 1'
#
loop_
_entity.id
_entity.type
_entity.pdbx_description
1 polymer ?
#
loop_
_entity_poly.entity_id
_entity_poly.type
_entity_poly.pdbx_seq_one_letter_code
_entity_poly.pdbx_strand_id
1 'polypeptide(L)'
;MESEIIQLIARDRLEIPLSSMYQKVKRVKKKDAGNLAEKLGSAQFAGERTYAFVESEDKERARGMKEAIAEFAQEFPKYGQILIGKIAERRVIAEEHLYFGVNPGCRLTTDDYITALQSTGLSEKVSRELYPDLIKVSRKLAKASEEKRSVIVGKYAQD
;
A
#
# COMPACT_ATOMS: atom_id res chain seq x y z
N MET A 1 -10.60 15.87 -2.70
CA MET A 1 -9.42 15.23 -2.10
C MET A 1 -9.77 14.41 -0.86
N GLU A 2 -10.32 15.00 0.21
CA GLU A 2 -10.68 14.24 1.43
C GLU A 2 -11.61 13.05 1.16
N SER A 3 -12.65 13.24 0.33
CA SER A 3 -13.54 12.14 -0.09
C SER A 3 -12.81 11.02 -0.83
N GLU A 4 -11.75 11.32 -1.59
CA GLU A 4 -10.97 10.31 -2.32
C GLU A 4 -10.12 9.47 -1.34
N ILE A 5 -9.54 10.12 -0.33
CA ILE A 5 -8.77 9.46 0.74
C ILE A 5 -9.68 8.57 1.59
N ILE A 6 -10.89 9.04 1.91
CA ILE A 6 -11.91 8.24 2.61
C ILE A 6 -12.24 6.97 1.82
N GLN A 7 -12.46 7.10 0.51
CA GLN A 7 -12.75 5.95 -0.34
C GLN A 7 -11.55 4.99 -0.44
N LEU A 8 -10.32 5.52 -0.48
CA LEU A 8 -9.10 4.70 -0.45
C LEU A 8 -9.00 3.89 0.86
N ILE A 9 -9.23 4.54 2.01
CA ILE A 9 -9.23 3.88 3.33
C ILE A 9 -10.32 2.82 3.42
N ALA A 10 -11.53 3.12 2.90
CA ALA A 10 -12.64 2.17 2.89
C ALA A 10 -12.30 0.93 2.06
N ARG A 11 -11.77 1.10 0.85
CA ARG A 11 -11.33 0.01 -0.02
C ARG A 11 -10.22 -0.82 0.61
N ASP A 12 -9.24 -0.18 1.22
CA ASP A 12 -8.13 -0.87 1.90
C ASP A 12 -8.62 -1.77 3.05
N ARG A 13 -9.61 -1.30 3.83
CA ARG A 13 -10.24 -2.10 4.90
C ARG A 13 -11.12 -3.25 4.39
N LEU A 14 -11.66 -3.10 3.19
CA LEU A 14 -12.52 -4.10 2.54
C LEU A 14 -11.73 -5.07 1.64
N GLU A 15 -10.48 -4.77 1.31
CA GLU A 15 -9.66 -5.59 0.41
C GLU A 15 -9.57 -7.04 0.89
N ILE A 16 -9.18 -7.27 2.15
CA ILE A 16 -8.98 -8.63 2.68
C ILE A 16 -10.32 -9.38 2.88
N PRO A 17 -11.38 -8.77 3.46
CA PRO A 17 -12.69 -9.44 3.57
C PRO A 17 -13.32 -9.84 2.23
N LEU A 18 -13.06 -9.10 1.16
CA LEU A 18 -13.63 -9.36 -0.17
C LEU A 18 -12.78 -10.36 -0.97
N SER A 19 -12.52 -11.55 -0.44
CA SER A 19 -11.62 -12.54 -1.06
C SER A 19 -11.97 -12.88 -2.52
N SER A 20 -13.25 -12.99 -2.87
CA SER A 20 -13.72 -13.25 -4.24
C SER A 20 -13.58 -12.06 -5.19
N MET A 21 -13.52 -10.83 -4.67
CA MET A 21 -13.35 -9.58 -5.44
C MET A 21 -12.00 -8.91 -5.19
N TYR A 22 -11.10 -9.61 -4.48
CA TYR A 22 -9.84 -9.10 -3.96
C TYR A 22 -9.01 -8.42 -5.06
N GLN A 23 -8.84 -9.11 -6.19
CA GLN A 23 -8.05 -8.59 -7.31
C GLN A 23 -8.64 -7.31 -7.91
N LYS A 24 -9.97 -7.20 -7.96
CA LYS A 24 -10.64 -6.00 -8.47
C LYS A 24 -10.45 -4.83 -7.51
N VAL A 25 -10.71 -5.05 -6.21
CA VAL A 25 -10.54 -4.04 -5.16
C VAL A 25 -9.09 -3.57 -5.10
N LYS A 26 -8.12 -4.50 -5.14
CA LYS A 26 -6.69 -4.22 -5.14
C LYS A 26 -6.26 -3.35 -6.32
N ARG A 27 -6.74 -3.65 -7.54
CA ARG A 27 -6.41 -2.88 -8.74
C ARG A 27 -6.95 -1.46 -8.66
N VAL A 28 -8.20 -1.30 -8.24
CA VAL A 28 -8.84 0.01 -8.07
C VAL A 28 -8.11 0.81 -6.98
N LYS A 29 -7.85 0.20 -5.82
CA LYS A 29 -7.08 0.80 -4.73
C LYS A 29 -5.72 1.32 -5.20
N LYS A 30 -4.98 0.51 -5.96
CA LYS A 30 -3.67 0.90 -6.49
C LYS A 30 -3.78 2.08 -7.46
N LYS A 31 -4.79 2.09 -8.34
CA LYS A 31 -5.04 3.20 -9.26
C LYS A 31 -5.38 4.49 -8.50
N ASP A 32 -6.28 4.41 -7.52
CA ASP A 32 -6.68 5.56 -6.72
C ASP A 32 -5.51 6.12 -5.91
N ALA A 33 -4.68 5.25 -5.33
CA ALA A 33 -3.47 5.64 -4.63
C ALA A 33 -2.47 6.36 -5.56
N GLY A 34 -2.24 5.84 -6.77
CA GLY A 34 -1.39 6.50 -7.77
C GLY A 34 -1.89 7.89 -8.14
N ASN A 35 -3.18 8.00 -8.48
CA ASN A 35 -3.81 9.29 -8.81
C ASN A 35 -3.75 10.30 -7.64
N LEU A 36 -3.91 9.82 -6.40
CA LEU A 36 -3.80 10.66 -5.20
C LEU A 36 -2.37 11.13 -4.98
N ALA A 37 -1.39 10.24 -5.15
CA ALA A 37 0.03 10.60 -5.05
C ALA A 37 0.42 11.64 -6.12
N GLU A 38 -0.03 11.48 -7.36
CA GLU A 38 0.20 12.48 -8.43
C GLU A 38 -0.39 13.85 -8.09
N LYS A 39 -1.61 13.88 -7.51
CA LYS A 39 -2.25 15.13 -7.07
C LYS A 39 -1.54 15.78 -5.88
N LEU A 40 -0.96 14.99 -4.98
CA LEU A 40 -0.23 15.48 -3.82
C LEU A 40 1.18 15.95 -4.19
N GLY A 41 1.86 15.26 -5.11
CA GLY A 41 3.28 15.45 -5.33
C GLY A 41 4.05 15.26 -4.02
N SER A 42 4.86 16.25 -3.65
CA SER A 42 5.57 16.31 -2.37
C SER A 42 4.77 16.96 -1.22
N ALA A 43 3.53 17.39 -1.47
CA ALA A 43 2.71 18.05 -0.47
C ALA A 43 2.03 17.04 0.46
N GLN A 44 1.72 17.50 1.68
CA GLN A 44 0.91 16.77 2.63
C GLN A 44 -0.53 17.29 2.60
N PHE A 45 -1.49 16.38 2.74
CA PHE A 45 -2.89 16.69 2.94
C PHE A 45 -3.30 16.39 4.39
N ALA A 46 -3.88 17.38 5.05
CA ALA A 46 -4.53 17.25 6.35
C ALA A 46 -5.95 17.82 6.24
N GLY A 47 -6.94 16.92 6.18
CA GLY A 47 -8.35 17.25 6.19
C GLY A 47 -8.94 17.20 7.60
N GLU A 48 -10.26 17.30 7.68
CA GLU A 48 -10.99 17.23 8.95
C GLU A 48 -10.90 15.82 9.56
N ARG A 49 -11.16 14.79 8.75
CA ARG A 49 -11.22 13.39 9.16
C ARG A 49 -9.99 12.59 8.75
N THR A 50 -9.28 12.98 7.69
CA THR A 50 -8.21 12.15 7.10
C THR A 50 -6.94 12.93 6.82
N TYR A 51 -5.86 12.16 6.64
CA TYR A 51 -4.57 12.68 6.20
C TYR A 51 -3.99 11.80 5.10
N ALA A 52 -3.14 12.38 4.26
CA ALA A 52 -2.31 11.65 3.31
C ALA A 52 -1.02 12.40 2.98
N PHE A 53 0.07 11.68 2.74
CA PHE A 53 1.34 12.24 2.30
C PHE A 53 2.13 11.21 1.49
N VAL A 54 2.98 11.69 0.58
CA VAL A 54 3.91 10.84 -0.17
C VAL A 54 5.28 10.94 0.49
N GLU A 55 5.93 9.80 0.69
CA GLU A 55 7.28 9.72 1.23
C GLU A 55 8.09 8.72 0.41
N SER A 56 9.33 9.08 0.10
CA SER A 56 10.28 8.20 -0.55
C SER A 56 11.01 7.38 0.50
N GLU A 57 10.90 6.06 0.42
CA GLU A 57 11.65 5.13 1.25
C GLU A 57 12.60 4.33 0.38
N ASP A 58 13.89 4.41 0.69
CA ASP A 58 14.88 3.51 0.13
C ASP A 58 14.72 2.14 0.80
N LYS A 59 14.16 1.17 0.06
CA LYS A 59 14.05 -0.22 0.55
C LYS A 59 15.15 -1.06 -0.03
N GLU A 60 16.12 -1.41 0.82
CA GLU A 60 17.10 -2.44 0.50
C GLU A 60 16.41 -3.79 0.32
N ARG A 61 16.28 -4.24 -0.94
CA ARG A 61 15.86 -5.62 -1.23
C ARG A 61 17.08 -6.51 -1.40
N ALA A 62 17.45 -7.23 -0.35
CA ALA A 62 18.24 -8.44 -0.52
C ALA A 62 17.30 -9.65 -0.63
N ARG A 63 17.54 -10.55 -1.59
CA ARG A 63 17.18 -11.96 -1.33
C ARG A 63 18.02 -12.99 -2.08
N GLY A 64 18.53 -13.93 -1.28
CA GLY A 64 18.80 -15.32 -1.65
C GLY A 64 20.07 -15.64 -2.43
N MET A 65 21.26 -15.22 -1.98
CA MET A 65 22.54 -15.75 -2.51
C MET A 65 23.79 -15.37 -1.68
N LYS A 66 23.61 -14.87 -0.45
CA LYS A 66 24.68 -14.21 0.32
C LYS A 66 25.85 -15.17 0.62
N GLU A 67 25.54 -16.42 0.95
CA GLU A 67 26.51 -17.46 1.27
C GLU A 67 27.26 -17.92 0.01
N ALA A 68 26.55 -18.23 -1.08
CA ALA A 68 27.16 -18.61 -2.36
C ALA A 68 28.05 -17.50 -2.97
N ILE A 69 27.68 -16.22 -2.80
CA ILE A 69 28.51 -15.08 -3.24
C ILE A 69 29.75 -14.94 -2.36
N ALA A 70 29.65 -15.20 -1.05
CA ALA A 70 30.79 -15.13 -0.14
C ALA A 70 31.80 -16.25 -0.41
N GLU A 71 31.33 -17.48 -0.61
CA GLU A 71 32.16 -18.63 -1.01
C GLU A 71 32.81 -18.37 -2.38
N PHE A 72 32.04 -17.91 -3.38
CA PHE A 72 32.56 -17.55 -4.69
C PHE A 72 33.59 -16.41 -4.63
N ALA A 73 33.40 -15.43 -3.74
CA ALA A 73 34.36 -14.35 -3.56
C ALA A 73 35.64 -14.78 -2.83
N GLN A 74 35.58 -15.81 -1.98
CA GLN A 74 36.77 -16.42 -1.39
C GLN A 74 37.55 -17.25 -2.42
N GLU A 75 36.84 -18.01 -3.24
CA GLU A 75 37.44 -18.87 -4.27
C GLU A 75 38.00 -18.04 -5.45
N PHE A 76 37.35 -16.92 -5.78
CA PHE A 76 37.73 -16.05 -6.90
C PHE A 76 37.76 -14.55 -6.51
N PRO A 77 38.78 -14.07 -5.75
CA PRO A 77 38.79 -12.73 -5.14
C PRO A 77 38.58 -11.57 -6.11
N LYS A 78 39.23 -11.62 -7.28
CA LYS A 78 39.14 -10.57 -8.31
C LYS A 78 37.74 -10.50 -8.94
N TYR A 79 37.09 -11.63 -9.17
CA TYR A 79 35.77 -11.70 -9.80
C TYR A 79 34.64 -11.53 -8.78
N GLY A 80 34.86 -11.98 -7.55
CA GLY A 80 33.98 -11.76 -6.40
C GLY A 80 33.80 -10.28 -6.09
N GLN A 81 34.87 -9.47 -6.10
CA GLN A 81 34.76 -8.02 -5.88
C GLN A 81 33.94 -7.32 -6.98
N ILE A 82 34.10 -7.72 -8.24
CA ILE A 82 33.32 -7.19 -9.37
C ILE A 82 31.84 -7.58 -9.24
N LEU A 83 31.57 -8.84 -8.86
CA LEU A 83 30.21 -9.34 -8.64
C LEU A 83 29.52 -8.62 -7.47
N ILE A 84 30.25 -8.39 -6.37
CA ILE A 84 29.77 -7.62 -5.21
C ILE A 84 29.43 -6.18 -5.63
N GLY A 85 30.29 -5.52 -6.42
CA GLY A 85 30.01 -4.18 -6.95
C GLY A 85 28.74 -4.14 -7.80
N LYS A 86 28.57 -5.09 -8.73
CA LYS A 86 27.38 -5.20 -9.58
C LYS A 86 26.09 -5.54 -8.83
N ILE A 87 26.19 -6.18 -7.67
CA ILE A 87 25.04 -6.49 -6.81
C ILE A 87 24.69 -5.29 -5.93
N ALA A 88 25.68 -4.56 -5.43
CA ALA A 88 25.49 -3.33 -4.68
C ALA A 88 24.78 -2.26 -5.53
N GLU A 89 25.23 -2.08 -6.77
CA GLU A 89 24.62 -1.20 -7.79
C GLU A 89 23.15 -1.58 -8.12
N ARG A 90 22.75 -2.84 -7.88
CA ARG A 90 21.37 -3.33 -8.14
C ARG A 90 20.42 -3.25 -6.95
N ARG A 91 20.86 -2.83 -5.75
CA ARG A 91 20.11 -3.06 -4.51
C ARG A 91 19.37 -1.86 -3.91
N VAL A 92 19.51 -0.65 -4.45
CA VAL A 92 18.76 0.51 -3.95
C VAL A 92 17.63 0.84 -4.93
N ILE A 93 16.42 0.41 -4.57
CA ILE A 93 15.19 0.88 -5.22
C ILE A 93 14.58 1.89 -4.27
N ALA A 94 14.59 3.14 -4.67
CA ALA A 94 13.79 4.17 -4.02
C ALA A 94 12.32 3.85 -4.34
N GLU A 95 11.53 3.49 -3.33
CA GLU A 95 10.10 3.30 -3.46
C GLU A 95 9.38 4.55 -2.95
N GLU A 96 8.46 5.10 -3.75
CA GLU A 96 7.54 6.13 -3.25
C GLU A 96 6.31 5.44 -2.66
N HIS A 97 5.99 5.80 -1.42
CA HIS A 97 4.85 5.30 -0.68
C HIS A 97 3.85 6.43 -0.45
N LEU A 98 2.59 6.17 -0.78
CA LEU A 98 1.48 6.99 -0.31
C LEU A 98 1.07 6.46 1.06
N TYR A 99 1.30 7.28 2.08
CA TYR A 99 0.79 7.10 3.43
C TYR A 99 -0.57 7.75 3.55
N PHE A 100 -1.54 7.06 4.16
CA PHE A 100 -2.88 7.58 4.36
C PHE A 100 -3.55 7.03 5.62
N GLY A 101 -4.44 7.82 6.19
CA GLY A 101 -5.13 7.40 7.40
C GLY A 101 -6.24 8.34 7.86
N VAL A 102 -6.74 8.05 9.05
CA VAL A 102 -7.82 8.78 9.71
C VAL A 102 -7.23 9.52 10.90
N ASN A 103 -7.62 10.79 11.09
CA ASN A 103 -7.18 11.59 12.22
C ASN A 103 -7.62 10.96 13.56
N PRO A 104 -6.89 11.20 14.67
CA PRO A 104 -7.29 10.72 15.98
C PRO A 104 -8.74 11.12 16.33
N GLY A 105 -9.53 10.16 16.82
CA GLY A 105 -10.94 10.38 17.15
C GLY A 105 -11.91 10.34 15.96
N CYS A 106 -11.43 10.41 14.73
CA CYS A 106 -12.28 10.34 13.53
C CYS A 106 -12.53 8.88 13.10
N ARG A 107 -13.65 8.66 12.41
CA ARG A 107 -14.02 7.34 11.85
C ARG A 107 -14.71 7.52 10.51
N LEU A 108 -14.55 6.51 9.64
CA LEU A 108 -15.38 6.38 8.43
C LEU A 108 -16.81 6.02 8.82
N THR A 109 -17.77 6.62 8.12
CA THR A 109 -19.19 6.34 8.28
C THR A 109 -19.59 5.06 7.57
N THR A 110 -20.79 4.56 7.83
CA THR A 110 -21.35 3.40 7.10
C THR A 110 -21.49 3.70 5.61
N ASP A 111 -21.94 4.90 5.24
CA ASP A 111 -22.12 5.28 3.84
C ASP A 111 -20.79 5.38 3.08
N ASP A 112 -19.69 5.73 3.76
CA ASP A 112 -18.35 5.71 3.17
C ASP A 112 -17.99 4.29 2.66
N TYR A 113 -18.31 3.25 3.43
CA TYR A 113 -18.07 1.86 3.05
C TYR A 113 -19.07 1.35 2.01
N ILE A 114 -20.34 1.74 2.09
CA ILE A 114 -21.35 1.34 1.10
C ILE A 114 -20.96 1.88 -0.28
N THR A 115 -20.52 3.14 -0.34
CA THR A 115 -20.02 3.76 -1.58
C THR A 115 -18.82 2.99 -2.13
N ALA A 116 -17.89 2.58 -1.27
CA ALA A 116 -16.75 1.77 -1.69
C ALA A 116 -17.18 0.39 -2.22
N LEU A 117 -18.16 -0.26 -1.59
CA LEU A 117 -18.74 -1.54 -2.06
C LEU A 117 -19.43 -1.40 -3.41
N GLN A 118 -20.23 -0.34 -3.61
CA GLN A 118 -20.90 -0.07 -4.88
C GLN A 118 -19.90 0.12 -6.03
N SER A 119 -18.74 0.74 -5.75
CA SER A 119 -17.68 0.89 -6.76
C SER A 119 -17.12 -0.46 -7.28
N THR A 120 -17.38 -1.56 -6.58
CA THR A 120 -17.03 -2.91 -7.02
C THR A 120 -18.05 -3.53 -7.98
N GLY A 121 -19.18 -2.84 -8.25
CA GLY A 121 -20.27 -3.30 -9.11
C GLY A 121 -21.44 -3.95 -8.37
N LEU A 122 -21.45 -3.87 -7.04
CA LEU A 122 -22.59 -4.30 -6.23
C LEU A 122 -23.69 -3.23 -6.26
N SER A 123 -24.95 -3.65 -6.25
CA SER A 123 -26.07 -2.73 -6.08
C SER A 123 -26.08 -2.14 -4.66
N GLU A 124 -26.79 -1.03 -4.46
CA GLU A 124 -26.93 -0.45 -3.13
C GLU A 124 -27.53 -1.42 -2.11
N LYS A 125 -28.60 -2.12 -2.50
CA LYS A 125 -29.28 -3.10 -1.65
C LYS A 125 -28.31 -4.17 -1.16
N VAL A 126 -27.59 -4.80 -2.09
CA VAL A 126 -26.61 -5.86 -1.76
C VAL A 126 -25.45 -5.31 -0.92
N SER A 127 -24.99 -4.09 -1.22
CA SER A 127 -23.92 -3.43 -0.43
C SER A 127 -24.33 -3.19 1.02
N ARG A 128 -25.59 -2.77 1.26
CA ARG A 128 -26.15 -2.57 2.59
C ARG A 128 -26.33 -3.89 3.35
N GLU A 129 -26.74 -4.95 2.67
CA GLU A 129 -26.91 -6.29 3.24
C GLU A 129 -25.56 -6.91 3.66
N LEU A 130 -24.52 -6.78 2.84
CA LEU A 130 -23.20 -7.36 3.11
C LEU A 130 -22.35 -6.58 4.11
N TYR A 131 -22.57 -5.26 4.22
CA TYR A 131 -21.76 -4.36 5.05
C TYR A 131 -21.56 -4.85 6.51
N PRO A 132 -22.60 -5.25 7.27
CA PRO A 132 -22.46 -5.60 8.67
C PRO A 132 -21.48 -6.75 8.90
N ASP A 133 -21.49 -7.75 8.03
CA ASP A 133 -20.64 -8.93 8.17
C ASP A 133 -19.22 -8.65 7.71
N LEU A 134 -19.05 -7.91 6.61
CA LEU A 134 -17.74 -7.49 6.13
C LEU A 134 -17.00 -6.63 7.16
N ILE A 135 -17.67 -5.72 7.85
CA ILE A 135 -17.04 -4.90 8.88
C ILE A 135 -16.69 -5.71 10.12
N LYS A 136 -17.50 -6.69 10.52
CA LYS A 136 -17.14 -7.61 11.62
C LYS A 136 -15.84 -8.36 11.29
N VAL A 137 -15.72 -8.87 10.08
CA VAL A 137 -14.51 -9.56 9.60
C VAL A 137 -13.33 -8.57 9.53
N SER A 138 -13.53 -7.40 8.91
CA SER A 138 -12.51 -6.36 8.80
C SER A 138 -11.96 -5.93 10.17
N ARG A 139 -12.82 -5.73 11.17
CA ARG A 139 -12.41 -5.39 12.55
C ARG A 139 -11.62 -6.50 13.24
N LYS A 140 -12.00 -7.77 13.02
CA LYS A 140 -11.25 -8.92 13.53
C LYS A 140 -9.85 -8.97 12.94
N LEU A 141 -9.72 -8.70 11.63
CA LEU A 141 -8.44 -8.69 10.92
C LEU A 141 -7.58 -7.45 11.27
N ALA A 142 -8.21 -6.29 11.47
CA ALA A 142 -7.53 -5.04 11.78
C ALA A 142 -6.86 -5.04 13.17
N LYS A 143 -7.36 -5.82 14.14
CA LYS A 143 -6.68 -6.00 15.44
C LYS A 143 -5.28 -6.63 15.33
N ALA A 144 -4.93 -7.18 14.16
CA ALA A 144 -3.60 -7.74 13.89
C ALA A 144 -2.66 -6.74 13.17
N SER A 145 -3.13 -5.54 12.81
CA SER A 145 -2.39 -4.57 11.99
C SER A 145 -2.62 -3.15 12.51
N GLU A 146 -1.81 -2.73 13.48
CA GLU A 146 -1.70 -1.34 13.97
C GLU A 146 -0.74 -0.49 13.12
N GLU A 147 -0.33 -0.97 11.95
CA GLU A 147 0.66 -0.28 11.12
C GLU A 147 0.01 0.86 10.31
N LYS A 148 0.77 1.97 10.20
CA LYS A 148 0.54 3.03 9.22
C LYS A 148 0.28 2.39 7.86
N ARG A 149 -0.87 2.68 7.25
CA ARG A 149 -1.25 2.10 5.96
C ARG A 149 -0.50 2.83 4.85
N SER A 150 0.18 2.07 4.01
CA SER A 150 0.87 2.59 2.83
C SER A 150 0.60 1.76 1.59
N VAL A 151 0.68 2.42 0.44
CA VAL A 151 0.64 1.78 -0.88
C VAL A 151 1.82 2.31 -1.69
N ILE A 152 2.59 1.41 -2.30
CA ILE A 152 3.66 1.77 -3.24
C ILE A 152 3.01 2.41 -4.47
N VAL A 153 3.37 3.67 -4.72
CA VAL A 153 2.88 4.49 -5.83
C VAL A 153 3.96 4.79 -6.87
N GLY A 154 5.23 4.71 -6.51
CA GLY A 154 6.36 4.87 -7.43
C GLY A 154 7.53 3.94 -7.11
N LYS A 155 8.39 3.72 -8.11
CA LYS A 155 9.67 3.00 -7.97
C LYS A 155 10.70 3.67 -8.86
N TYR A 156 11.83 4.03 -8.29
CA TYR A 156 12.96 4.60 -9.00
C TYR A 156 14.20 3.76 -8.68
N ALA A 157 14.97 3.44 -9.70
CA ALA A 157 16.34 3.01 -9.48
C ALA A 157 17.12 4.27 -9.06
N GLN A 158 17.87 4.21 -7.95
CA GLN A 158 18.87 5.25 -7.70
C GLN A 158 20.06 4.97 -8.63
N ASP A 159 20.46 5.99 -9.41
CA ASP A 159 21.62 5.97 -10.31
C ASP A 159 22.95 5.94 -9.52
#